data_AF-A0A969ZWU4-F1
#
_entry.id   AF-A0A969ZWU4-F1
#
_cell.length_a   1.000
_cell.length_b   1.000
_cell.length_c   1.000
_cell.angle_alpha   90.00
_cell.angle_beta   90.00
_cell.angle_gamma   90.00
#
_symmetry.space_group_name_H-M   'P 1'
#
loop_
_entity.id
_entity.type
_entity.pdbx_description
1 polymer ?
#
loop_
_entity_poly.entity_id
_entity_poly.type
_entity_poly.pdbx_seq_one_letter_code
_entity_poly.pdbx_strand_id
1 'polypeptide(L)'
;MSKIKTFSAVNTKVRAMRANMLKDEDYIALMHCSNLEEMIKYLKDKTRYSLVLNNTNSYTDINLFEIDLMSYSLHELSRLLGYFSGPYREFLDAFRLYYDIRIVKSLIRRLLNDGLEAYKQELKSKIKFLSKADINSMLDVKNFQEFVQSLSIKPIKTILEEVQTREGVDFLFNLEMSLDRFYFYHLREKALNLDKENKNIVLDSLDENIDLLNIEWIYRGIVFYKLNPDELINYTIGYGKEFDFNDIQK
;
A
#
# COMPACT_ATOMS: atom_id res chain seq x y z
N MET A 1 -16.01 -10.82 -28.96
CA MET A 1 -14.65 -10.31 -29.31
C MET A 1 -13.63 -11.29 -28.74
N SER A 2 -12.66 -11.75 -29.52
CA SER A 2 -11.63 -12.69 -29.03
C SER A 2 -10.80 -12.06 -27.90
N LYS A 3 -10.54 -12.77 -26.80
CA LYS A 3 -9.69 -12.34 -25.66
C LYS A 3 -8.38 -11.65 -26.09
N ILE A 4 -7.79 -12.09 -27.21
CA ILE A 4 -6.57 -11.53 -27.83
C ILE A 4 -6.72 -10.04 -28.19
N LYS A 5 -7.90 -9.59 -28.66
CA LYS A 5 -8.14 -8.18 -28.99
C LYS A 5 -8.32 -7.32 -27.74
N THR A 6 -8.82 -7.89 -26.64
CA THR A 6 -9.10 -7.17 -25.38
C THR A 6 -7.81 -6.75 -24.68
N PHE A 7 -6.77 -7.60 -24.67
CA PHE A 7 -5.53 -7.30 -23.93
C PHE A 7 -4.36 -6.81 -24.80
N SER A 8 -4.46 -6.77 -26.12
CA SER A 8 -3.32 -6.38 -26.98
C SER A 8 -2.77 -4.99 -26.66
N ALA A 9 -3.64 -4.00 -26.50
CA ALA A 9 -3.23 -2.61 -26.24
C ALA A 9 -2.57 -2.48 -24.86
N VAL A 10 -3.18 -3.08 -23.82
CA VAL A 10 -2.63 -3.04 -22.47
C VAL A 10 -1.35 -3.86 -22.36
N ASN A 11 -1.21 -4.98 -23.07
CA ASN A 11 0.02 -5.77 -23.10
C ASN A 11 1.18 -4.95 -23.69
N THR A 12 0.96 -4.23 -24.79
CA THR A 12 1.97 -3.31 -25.35
C THR A 12 2.33 -2.22 -24.34
N LYS A 13 1.33 -1.65 -23.65
CA LYS A 13 1.54 -0.64 -22.62
C LYS A 13 2.40 -1.17 -21.46
N VAL A 14 2.04 -2.33 -20.91
CA VAL A 14 2.76 -2.99 -19.83
C VAL A 14 4.18 -3.35 -20.23
N ARG A 15 4.43 -3.82 -21.46
CA ARG A 15 5.79 -4.06 -21.97
C ARG A 15 6.63 -2.78 -21.97
N ALA A 16 6.07 -1.67 -22.44
CA ALA A 16 6.75 -0.38 -22.41
C ALA A 16 7.02 0.09 -20.96
N MET A 17 6.09 -0.14 -20.04
CA MET A 17 6.28 0.18 -18.61
C MET A 17 7.40 -0.68 -17.99
N ARG A 18 7.42 -1.99 -18.26
CA ARG A 18 8.49 -2.90 -17.81
C ARG A 18 9.87 -2.49 -18.31
N ALA A 19 9.97 -2.05 -19.55
CA ALA A 19 11.24 -1.56 -20.11
C ALA A 19 11.81 -0.32 -19.40
N ASN A 20 10.98 0.37 -18.61
CA ASN A 20 11.35 1.54 -17.81
C ASN A 20 11.66 1.22 -16.34
N MET A 21 11.53 -0.05 -15.92
CA MET A 21 11.93 -0.47 -14.57
C MET A 21 13.44 -0.34 -14.40
N LEU A 22 13.88 -0.18 -13.15
CA LEU A 22 15.29 -0.21 -12.80
C LEU A 22 15.91 -1.52 -13.25
N LYS A 23 17.14 -1.43 -13.77
CA LYS A 23 17.93 -2.58 -14.19
C LYS A 23 19.01 -2.87 -13.16
N ASP A 24 19.69 -4.00 -13.32
CA ASP A 24 20.79 -4.40 -12.44
C ASP A 24 21.86 -3.31 -12.34
N GLU A 25 22.16 -2.61 -13.44
CA GLU A 25 23.13 -1.51 -13.44
C GLU A 25 22.67 -0.33 -12.59
N ASP A 26 21.36 -0.05 -12.55
CA ASP A 26 20.79 0.99 -11.70
C ASP A 26 20.93 0.62 -10.23
N TYR A 27 20.62 -0.62 -9.87
CA TYR A 27 20.79 -1.11 -8.50
C TYR A 27 22.26 -1.09 -8.06
N ILE A 28 23.18 -1.48 -8.95
CA ILE A 28 24.62 -1.38 -8.70
C ILE A 28 25.03 0.07 -8.46
N ALA A 29 24.60 1.00 -9.31
CA ALA A 29 24.91 2.41 -9.13
C ALA A 29 24.36 2.97 -7.81
N LEU A 30 23.13 2.61 -7.43
CA LEU A 30 22.51 2.99 -6.15
C LEU A 30 23.29 2.47 -4.95
N MET A 31 23.81 1.24 -5.00
CA MET A 31 24.66 0.69 -3.93
C MET A 31 25.98 1.43 -3.74
N HIS A 32 26.47 2.13 -4.77
CA HIS A 32 27.69 2.95 -4.70
C HIS A 32 27.42 4.40 -4.27
N CYS A 33 26.16 4.81 -4.11
CA CYS A 33 25.84 6.13 -3.58
C CYS A 33 26.21 6.23 -2.10
N SER A 34 26.85 7.33 -1.73
CA SER A 34 27.39 7.53 -0.37
C SER A 34 26.31 7.96 0.63
N ASN A 35 25.18 8.47 0.15
CA ASN A 35 24.09 8.99 0.97
C ASN A 35 22.77 9.07 0.18
N LEU A 36 21.69 9.41 0.88
CA LEU A 36 20.34 9.52 0.31
C LEU A 36 20.23 10.60 -0.78
N GLU A 37 20.92 11.72 -0.66
CA GLU A 37 20.87 12.80 -1.66
C GLU A 37 21.45 12.35 -3.00
N GLU A 38 22.57 11.61 -2.98
CA GLU A 38 23.15 10.98 -4.16
C GLU A 38 22.21 9.96 -4.79
N MET A 39 21.53 9.13 -3.98
CA MET A 39 20.53 8.17 -4.47
C MET A 39 19.36 8.87 -5.14
N ILE A 40 18.80 9.92 -4.52
CA ILE A 40 17.70 10.71 -5.08
C ILE A 40 18.13 11.33 -6.40
N LYS A 41 19.33 11.92 -6.44
CA LYS A 41 19.89 12.52 -7.65
C LYS A 41 20.06 11.49 -8.75
N TYR A 42 20.58 10.30 -8.44
CA TYR A 42 20.69 9.21 -9.42
C TYR A 42 19.32 8.84 -9.99
N LEU A 43 18.33 8.56 -9.13
CA LEU A 43 16.98 8.19 -9.55
C LEU A 43 16.34 9.28 -10.39
N LYS A 44 16.50 10.54 -10.02
CA LYS A 44 15.99 11.69 -10.76
C LYS A 44 16.68 11.83 -12.13
N ASP A 45 18.00 11.79 -12.18
CA ASP A 45 18.75 12.15 -13.38
C ASP A 45 18.87 10.99 -14.39
N LYS A 46 18.85 9.74 -13.92
CA LYS A 46 19.18 8.55 -14.72
C LYS A 46 18.00 7.62 -15.00
N THR A 47 16.85 7.85 -14.35
CA THR A 47 15.71 6.92 -14.44
C THR A 47 14.39 7.65 -14.71
N ARG A 48 13.30 6.88 -14.82
CA ARG A 48 11.94 7.44 -14.98
C ARG A 48 11.35 8.07 -13.73
N TYR A 49 12.01 7.94 -12.58
CA TYR A 49 11.55 8.59 -11.34
C TYR A 49 11.64 10.12 -11.38
N SER A 50 12.35 10.72 -12.35
CA SER A 50 12.25 12.16 -12.68
C SER A 50 10.81 12.67 -12.72
N LEU A 51 9.85 11.87 -13.22
CA LEU A 51 8.44 12.25 -13.32
C LEU A 51 7.81 12.67 -11.98
N VAL A 52 8.31 12.15 -10.86
CA VAL A 52 7.81 12.45 -9.51
C VAL A 52 8.82 13.20 -8.64
N LEU A 53 10.12 13.05 -8.91
CA LEU A 53 11.21 13.64 -8.11
C LEU A 53 11.65 15.04 -8.58
N ASN A 54 11.19 15.52 -9.74
CA ASN A 54 11.73 16.76 -10.32
C ASN A 54 11.61 18.00 -9.42
N ASN A 55 10.60 18.06 -8.55
CA ASN A 55 10.31 19.22 -7.70
C ASN A 55 10.89 19.11 -6.28
N THR A 56 11.73 18.11 -5.98
CA THR A 56 12.30 17.94 -4.64
C THR A 56 13.76 17.53 -4.76
N ASN A 57 14.64 18.29 -4.12
CA ASN A 57 16.09 18.02 -4.12
C ASN A 57 16.58 17.47 -2.78
N SER A 58 15.79 17.60 -1.71
CA SER A 58 16.09 17.12 -0.37
C SER A 58 14.79 16.76 0.34
N TYR A 59 14.85 15.80 1.25
CA TYR A 59 13.72 15.34 2.05
C TYR A 59 14.09 15.45 3.52
N THR A 60 13.16 15.93 4.33
CA THR A 60 13.32 16.01 5.79
C THR A 60 13.20 14.63 6.45
N ASP A 61 12.55 13.68 5.79
CA ASP A 61 12.33 12.30 6.26
C ASP A 61 12.21 11.34 5.05
N ILE A 62 12.77 10.14 5.19
CA ILE A 62 12.70 9.06 4.20
C ILE A 62 11.26 8.70 3.81
N ASN A 63 10.31 8.78 4.74
CA ASN A 63 8.91 8.48 4.46
C ASN A 63 8.29 9.47 3.44
N LEU A 64 8.76 10.71 3.37
CA LEU A 64 8.31 11.68 2.36
C LEU A 64 8.85 11.34 0.98
N PHE A 65 10.06 10.78 0.92
CA PHE A 65 10.63 10.23 -0.31
C PHE A 65 9.84 9.00 -0.77
N GLU A 66 9.47 8.10 0.13
CA GLU A 66 8.61 6.97 -0.19
C GLU A 66 7.26 7.38 -0.80
N ILE A 67 6.63 8.46 -0.31
CA ILE A 67 5.36 8.97 -0.86
C ILE A 67 5.52 9.40 -2.34
N ASP A 68 6.65 10.01 -2.70
CA ASP A 68 6.92 10.35 -4.11
C ASP A 68 7.14 9.09 -4.96
N LEU A 69 7.88 8.10 -4.46
CA LEU A 69 8.04 6.81 -5.16
C LEU A 69 6.71 6.06 -5.32
N MET A 70 5.86 6.08 -4.30
CA MET A 70 4.49 5.55 -4.38
C MET A 70 3.66 6.30 -5.43
N SER A 71 3.83 7.62 -5.51
CA SER A 71 3.15 8.44 -6.53
C SER A 71 3.53 8.04 -7.96
N TYR A 72 4.76 7.57 -8.19
CA TYR A 72 5.15 7.01 -9.48
C TYR A 72 4.38 5.73 -9.79
N SER A 73 4.30 4.81 -8.82
CA SER A 73 3.57 3.54 -8.98
C SER A 73 2.08 3.78 -9.24
N LEU A 74 1.47 4.73 -8.55
CA LEU A 74 0.09 5.15 -8.78
C LEU A 74 -0.13 5.86 -10.11
N HIS A 75 0.80 6.71 -10.53
CA HIS A 75 0.77 7.31 -11.86
C HIS A 75 0.75 6.23 -12.94
N GLU A 76 1.63 5.23 -12.83
CA GLU A 76 1.71 4.11 -13.75
C GLU A 76 0.45 3.22 -13.72
N LEU A 77 -0.09 2.91 -12.53
CA LEU A 77 -1.36 2.19 -12.38
C LEU A 77 -2.53 2.95 -13.03
N SER A 78 -2.60 4.28 -12.83
CA SER A 78 -3.67 5.12 -13.37
C SER A 78 -3.70 5.13 -14.90
N ARG A 79 -2.55 4.93 -15.55
CA ARG A 79 -2.45 4.80 -17.01
C ARG A 79 -3.01 3.47 -17.52
N LEU A 80 -3.05 2.44 -16.67
CA LEU A 80 -3.64 1.14 -17.00
C LEU A 80 -5.15 1.13 -16.80
N LEU A 81 -5.64 1.86 -15.79
CA LEU A 81 -7.05 1.89 -15.38
C LEU A 81 -8.04 2.21 -16.52
N GLY A 82 -7.65 3.02 -17.52
CA GLY A 82 -8.49 3.36 -18.66
C GLY A 82 -8.68 2.23 -19.70
N TYR A 83 -7.88 1.17 -19.62
CA TYR A 83 -7.98 0.01 -20.52
C TYR A 83 -8.95 -1.07 -20.02
N PHE A 84 -9.43 -0.95 -18.78
CA PHE A 84 -10.24 -1.97 -18.14
C PHE A 84 -11.64 -1.44 -17.80
N SER A 85 -12.62 -2.33 -17.82
CA SER A 85 -14.00 -2.10 -17.42
C SER A 85 -14.56 -3.30 -16.66
N GLY A 86 -15.70 -3.12 -15.99
CA GLY A 86 -16.35 -4.19 -15.23
C GLY A 86 -15.44 -4.81 -14.17
N PRO A 87 -15.44 -6.15 -14.01
CA PRO A 87 -14.70 -6.82 -12.93
C PRO A 87 -13.19 -6.50 -12.87
N TYR A 88 -12.52 -6.34 -14.02
CA TYR A 88 -11.09 -5.98 -14.03
C TYR A 88 -10.85 -4.56 -13.54
N ARG A 89 -11.77 -3.64 -13.83
CA ARG A 89 -11.67 -2.26 -13.35
C ARG A 89 -11.86 -2.22 -11.83
N GLU A 90 -12.90 -2.89 -11.34
CA GLU A 90 -13.17 -3.01 -9.90
C GLU A 90 -12.00 -3.65 -9.15
N PHE A 91 -11.38 -4.69 -9.71
CA PHE A 91 -10.17 -5.30 -9.14
C PHE A 91 -8.99 -4.31 -9.08
N LEU A 92 -8.73 -3.54 -10.13
CA LEU A 92 -7.63 -2.57 -10.12
C LEU A 92 -7.91 -1.36 -9.21
N ASP A 93 -9.16 -0.94 -9.08
CA ASP A 93 -9.55 0.08 -8.11
C ASP A 93 -9.37 -0.45 -6.67
N ALA A 94 -9.69 -1.71 -6.40
CA ALA A 94 -9.37 -2.37 -5.12
C ALA A 94 -7.85 -2.52 -4.91
N PHE A 95 -7.09 -2.83 -5.96
CA PHE A 95 -5.62 -2.90 -5.88
C PHE A 95 -5.01 -1.54 -5.50
N ARG A 96 -5.55 -0.45 -6.06
CA ARG A 96 -5.13 0.92 -5.75
C ARG A 96 -5.32 1.29 -4.27
N LEU A 97 -6.31 0.71 -3.60
CA LEU A 97 -6.61 0.97 -2.18
C LEU A 97 -5.40 0.72 -1.26
N TYR A 98 -4.48 -0.16 -1.66
CA TYR A 98 -3.21 -0.39 -0.98
C TYR A 98 -2.46 0.92 -0.67
N TYR A 99 -2.40 1.83 -1.64
CA TYR A 99 -1.65 3.07 -1.51
C TYR A 99 -2.36 4.06 -0.59
N ASP A 100 -3.69 4.10 -0.65
CA ASP A 100 -4.49 4.93 0.26
C ASP A 100 -4.31 4.46 1.71
N ILE A 101 -4.35 3.14 1.94
CA ILE A 101 -4.11 2.54 3.26
C ILE A 101 -2.68 2.84 3.74
N ARG A 102 -1.67 2.75 2.88
CA ARG A 102 -0.28 3.11 3.26
C ARG A 102 -0.14 4.58 3.65
N ILE A 103 -0.80 5.50 2.95
CA ILE A 103 -0.84 6.91 3.34
C ILE A 103 -1.50 7.06 4.70
N VAL A 104 -2.69 6.49 4.87
CA VAL A 104 -3.45 6.56 6.13
C VAL A 104 -2.59 6.07 7.30
N LYS A 105 -1.92 4.93 7.17
CA LYS A 105 -1.00 4.40 8.18
C LYS A 105 0.17 5.36 8.46
N SER A 106 0.80 5.89 7.41
CA SER A 106 1.90 6.85 7.57
C SER A 106 1.45 8.12 8.30
N LEU A 107 0.28 8.65 7.98
CA LEU A 107 -0.29 9.82 8.67
C LEU A 107 -0.61 9.52 10.14
N ILE A 108 -1.18 8.34 10.44
CA ILE A 108 -1.46 7.92 11.82
C ILE A 108 -0.17 7.80 12.63
N ARG A 109 0.87 7.17 12.08
CA ARG A 109 2.19 7.06 12.75
C ARG A 109 2.75 8.43 13.12
N ARG A 110 2.70 9.39 12.19
CA ARG A 110 3.16 10.76 12.42
C ARG A 110 2.33 11.47 13.47
N LEU A 111 1.01 11.35 13.38
CA LEU A 111 0.08 11.95 14.33
C LEU A 111 0.35 11.47 15.76
N LEU A 112 0.62 10.19 15.95
CA LEU A 112 0.86 9.59 17.27
C LEU A 112 2.25 9.92 17.84
N ASN A 113 3.27 10.13 16.99
CA ASN A 113 4.63 10.40 17.43
C ASN A 113 4.90 11.91 17.63
N ASP A 114 4.69 12.70 16.58
CA ASP A 114 5.14 14.10 16.50
C ASP A 114 3.98 15.09 16.26
N GLY A 115 2.80 14.58 15.90
CA GLY A 115 1.73 15.38 15.31
C GLY A 115 1.93 15.64 13.80
N LEU A 116 0.89 16.13 13.13
CA LEU A 116 0.91 16.34 11.66
C LEU A 116 1.37 17.74 11.24
N GLU A 117 1.37 18.72 12.16
CA GLU A 117 1.58 20.13 11.81
C GLU A 117 2.98 20.37 11.20
N ALA A 118 4.02 19.70 11.72
CA ALA A 118 5.39 19.81 11.21
C ALA A 118 5.55 19.33 9.76
N TYR A 119 4.72 18.37 9.33
CA TYR A 119 4.83 17.74 8.00
C TYR A 119 3.81 18.27 6.99
N LYS A 120 2.87 19.11 7.44
CA LYS A 120 1.67 19.50 6.71
C LYS A 120 1.95 20.10 5.33
N GLN A 121 2.89 21.05 5.24
CA GLN A 121 3.21 21.69 3.97
C GLN A 121 3.78 20.69 2.95
N GLU A 122 4.72 19.86 3.39
CA GLU A 122 5.35 18.84 2.54
C GLU A 122 4.31 17.79 2.09
N LEU A 123 3.53 17.25 3.03
CA LEU A 123 2.49 16.26 2.74
C LEU A 123 1.42 16.79 1.77
N LYS A 124 0.95 18.03 1.93
CA LYS A 124 -0.01 18.65 0.98
C LYS A 124 0.53 18.70 -0.45
N SER A 125 1.84 18.87 -0.62
CA SER A 125 2.46 18.93 -1.94
C SER A 125 2.70 17.55 -2.58
N LYS A 126 2.91 16.52 -1.75
CA LYS A 126 3.32 15.18 -2.18
C LYS A 126 2.14 14.21 -2.36
N ILE A 127 1.12 14.28 -1.51
CA ILE A 127 -0.05 13.42 -1.64
C ILE A 127 -0.90 13.94 -2.80
N LYS A 128 -0.86 13.24 -3.95
CA LYS A 128 -1.51 13.70 -5.19
C LYS A 128 -2.76 12.92 -5.61
N PHE A 129 -3.03 11.81 -4.94
CA PHE A 129 -4.03 10.83 -5.37
C PHE A 129 -5.27 10.75 -4.49
N LEU A 130 -5.24 11.38 -3.32
CA LEU A 130 -6.44 11.71 -2.53
C LEU A 130 -6.98 13.07 -2.98
N SER A 131 -8.26 13.35 -2.71
CA SER A 131 -8.79 14.67 -3.05
C SER A 131 -8.15 15.75 -2.17
N LYS A 132 -8.03 16.99 -2.68
CA LYS A 132 -7.51 18.11 -1.90
C LYS A 132 -8.31 18.35 -0.62
N ALA A 133 -9.62 18.11 -0.67
CA ALA A 133 -10.49 18.22 0.50
C ALA A 133 -10.12 17.18 1.56
N ASP A 134 -9.97 15.91 1.15
CA ASP A 134 -9.57 14.82 2.07
C ASP A 134 -8.19 15.06 2.68
N ILE A 135 -7.22 15.51 1.88
CA ILE A 135 -5.86 15.80 2.37
C ILE A 135 -5.91 16.93 3.40
N ASN A 136 -6.65 18.01 3.11
CA ASN A 136 -6.75 19.12 4.05
C ASN A 136 -7.45 18.68 5.35
N SER A 137 -8.57 17.95 5.26
CA SER A 137 -9.28 17.49 6.45
C SER A 137 -8.42 16.55 7.29
N MET A 138 -7.67 15.62 6.68
CA MET A 138 -6.79 14.69 7.40
C MET A 138 -5.57 15.36 8.05
N LEU A 139 -5.05 16.46 7.47
CA LEU A 139 -3.85 17.13 7.97
C LEU A 139 -4.13 18.24 8.99
N ASP A 140 -5.38 18.67 9.14
CA ASP A 140 -5.78 19.71 10.10
C ASP A 140 -6.19 19.15 11.48
N VAL A 141 -6.05 17.84 11.69
CA VAL A 141 -6.44 17.13 12.93
C VAL A 141 -5.35 17.14 13.99
N LYS A 142 -5.76 17.13 15.26
CA LYS A 142 -4.85 17.18 16.42
C LYS A 142 -4.71 15.88 17.17
N ASN A 143 -5.64 14.96 16.98
CA ASN A 143 -5.68 13.68 17.67
C ASN A 143 -6.30 12.59 16.79
N PHE A 144 -6.15 11.35 17.22
CA PHE A 144 -6.62 10.18 16.48
C PHE A 144 -8.14 10.22 16.20
N GLN A 145 -8.95 10.65 17.17
CA GLN A 145 -10.41 10.70 17.00
C GLN A 145 -10.82 11.67 15.88
N GLU A 146 -10.22 12.87 15.85
CA GLU A 146 -10.40 13.83 14.76
C GLU A 146 -9.93 13.25 13.42
N PHE A 147 -8.79 12.55 13.41
CA PHE A 147 -8.28 11.87 12.21
C PHE A 147 -9.30 10.89 11.64
N VAL A 148 -9.86 10.01 12.47
CA VAL A 148 -10.89 9.04 12.06
C VAL A 148 -12.14 9.74 11.51
N GLN A 149 -12.56 10.84 12.14
CA GLN A 149 -13.71 11.62 11.67
C GLN A 149 -13.46 12.30 10.32
N SER A 150 -12.22 12.68 10.03
CA SER A 150 -11.80 13.33 8.79
C SER A 150 -11.76 12.40 7.56
N LEU A 151 -11.75 11.08 7.76
CA LEU A 151 -11.67 10.09 6.69
C LEU A 151 -12.99 9.99 5.90
N SER A 152 -12.89 10.13 4.57
CA SER A 152 -14.01 9.89 3.65
C SER A 152 -14.17 8.42 3.25
N ILE A 153 -13.11 7.62 3.38
CA ILE A 153 -13.10 6.20 3.02
C ILE A 153 -13.81 5.39 4.13
N LYS A 154 -15.12 5.19 3.97
CA LYS A 154 -15.99 4.59 5.01
C LYS A 154 -15.47 3.27 5.60
N PRO A 155 -15.03 2.27 4.81
CA PRO A 155 -14.55 1.02 5.39
C PRO A 155 -13.33 1.20 6.30
N ILE A 156 -12.38 2.04 5.88
CA ILE A 156 -11.18 2.37 6.68
C ILE A 156 -11.62 3.05 7.97
N LYS A 157 -12.52 4.04 7.89
CA LYS A 157 -13.05 4.73 9.06
C LYS A 157 -13.66 3.76 10.08
N THR A 158 -14.53 2.85 9.64
CA THR A 158 -15.17 1.86 10.51
C THR A 158 -14.14 0.97 11.21
N ILE A 159 -13.12 0.49 10.49
CA ILE A 159 -12.05 -0.33 11.08
C ILE A 159 -11.30 0.44 12.17
N LEU A 160 -11.00 1.72 11.93
CA LEU A 160 -10.29 2.54 12.91
C LEU A 160 -11.13 2.82 14.16
N GLU A 161 -12.45 3.01 14.01
CA GLU A 161 -13.39 3.15 15.13
C GLU A 161 -13.44 1.87 15.97
N GLU A 162 -13.45 0.69 15.33
CA GLU A 162 -13.44 -0.61 16.01
C GLU A 162 -12.13 -0.90 16.73
N VAL A 163 -10.98 -0.56 16.14
CA VAL A 163 -9.67 -0.81 16.76
C VAL A 163 -9.49 0.03 18.03
N GLN A 164 -10.08 1.24 18.08
CA GLN A 164 -9.99 2.12 19.23
C GLN A 164 -10.60 1.52 20.52
N THR A 165 -11.51 0.55 20.40
CA THR A 165 -12.17 -0.08 21.55
C THR A 165 -11.49 -1.37 22.02
N ARG A 166 -10.43 -1.83 21.33
CA ARG A 166 -9.72 -3.07 21.68
C ARG A 166 -8.72 -2.83 22.80
N GLU A 167 -8.74 -3.71 23.81
CA GLU A 167 -7.79 -3.71 24.92
C GLU A 167 -6.67 -4.75 24.71
N GLY A 168 -5.53 -4.58 25.38
CA GLY A 168 -4.53 -5.63 25.60
C GLY A 168 -3.32 -5.67 24.67
N VAL A 169 -3.42 -5.21 23.42
CA VAL A 169 -2.31 -5.24 22.45
C VAL A 169 -1.94 -3.83 21.98
N ASP A 170 -0.69 -3.64 21.55
CA ASP A 170 -0.21 -2.38 20.98
C ASP A 170 -1.20 -1.81 19.96
N PHE A 171 -1.66 -0.59 20.22
CA PHE A 171 -2.71 0.06 19.46
C PHE A 171 -2.35 0.22 17.99
N LEU A 172 -1.11 0.62 17.69
CA LEU A 172 -0.65 0.84 16.32
C LEU A 172 -0.54 -0.49 15.56
N PHE A 173 -0.02 -1.53 16.22
CA PHE A 173 0.05 -2.87 15.64
C PHE A 173 -1.34 -3.39 15.26
N ASN A 174 -2.30 -3.37 16.20
CA ASN A 174 -3.69 -3.77 15.95
C ASN A 174 -4.31 -3.05 14.74
N LEU A 175 -4.10 -1.74 14.69
CA LEU A 175 -4.63 -0.87 13.67
C LEU A 175 -4.11 -1.24 12.29
N GLU A 176 -2.79 -1.38 12.18
CA GLU A 176 -2.15 -1.66 10.90
C GLU A 176 -2.53 -3.04 10.35
N MET A 177 -2.55 -4.06 11.21
CA MET A 177 -2.95 -5.41 10.82
C MET A 177 -4.42 -5.46 10.38
N SER A 178 -5.31 -4.73 11.09
CA SER A 178 -6.73 -4.67 10.72
C SER A 178 -6.95 -4.02 9.35
N LEU A 179 -6.21 -2.95 9.04
CA LEU A 179 -6.26 -2.30 7.73
C LEU A 179 -5.70 -3.19 6.61
N ASP A 180 -4.56 -3.87 6.85
CA ASP A 180 -3.99 -4.79 5.85
C ASP A 180 -4.92 -5.98 5.60
N ARG A 181 -5.48 -6.56 6.67
CA ARG A 181 -6.47 -7.62 6.54
C ARG A 181 -7.62 -7.17 5.65
N PHE A 182 -8.23 -6.04 5.97
CA PHE A 182 -9.31 -5.51 5.15
C PHE A 182 -8.91 -5.37 3.67
N TYR A 183 -7.72 -4.83 3.40
CA TYR A 183 -7.20 -4.74 2.03
C TYR A 183 -7.17 -6.10 1.32
N PHE A 184 -6.55 -7.11 1.93
CA PHE A 184 -6.42 -8.42 1.32
C PHE A 184 -7.77 -9.12 1.11
N TYR A 185 -8.68 -9.05 2.08
CA TYR A 185 -10.04 -9.58 1.94
C TYR A 185 -10.79 -8.88 0.80
N HIS A 186 -10.73 -7.54 0.74
CA HIS A 186 -11.40 -6.77 -0.29
C HIS A 186 -10.82 -7.04 -1.69
N LEU A 187 -9.49 -7.07 -1.81
CA LEU A 187 -8.82 -7.36 -3.07
C LEU A 187 -9.16 -8.75 -3.57
N ARG A 188 -9.16 -9.75 -2.68
CA ARG A 188 -9.51 -11.13 -2.99
C ARG A 188 -10.97 -11.25 -3.44
N GLU A 189 -11.90 -10.58 -2.76
CA GLU A 189 -13.30 -10.51 -3.16
C GLU A 189 -13.45 -10.01 -4.60
N LYS A 190 -12.72 -8.95 -4.99
CA LYS A 190 -12.76 -8.45 -6.37
C LYS A 190 -12.07 -9.39 -7.37
N ALA A 191 -11.00 -10.07 -6.95
CA ALA A 191 -10.33 -11.07 -7.78
C ALA A 191 -11.26 -12.25 -8.14
N LEU A 192 -12.17 -12.65 -7.24
CA LEU A 192 -13.12 -13.74 -7.48
C LEU A 192 -14.09 -13.47 -8.64
N ASN A 193 -14.33 -12.20 -8.97
CA ASN A 193 -15.21 -11.78 -10.07
C ASN A 193 -14.52 -11.80 -11.45
N LEU A 194 -13.20 -12.06 -11.50
CA LEU A 194 -12.46 -12.17 -12.76
C LEU A 194 -12.81 -13.49 -13.48
N ASP A 195 -12.52 -13.56 -14.78
CA ASP A 195 -12.68 -14.80 -15.52
C ASP A 195 -11.74 -15.89 -14.97
N LYS A 196 -12.14 -17.15 -15.12
CA LYS A 196 -11.50 -18.30 -14.46
C LYS A 196 -9.97 -18.32 -14.59
N GLU A 197 -9.44 -18.02 -15.76
CA GLU A 197 -8.00 -18.03 -16.04
C GLU A 197 -7.26 -16.93 -15.26
N ASN A 198 -7.68 -15.66 -15.40
CA ASN A 198 -7.03 -14.55 -14.71
C ASN A 198 -7.26 -14.59 -13.20
N LYS A 199 -8.44 -15.02 -12.76
CA LYS A 199 -8.74 -15.24 -11.34
C LYS A 199 -7.72 -16.19 -10.72
N ASN A 200 -7.47 -17.35 -11.34
CA ASN A 200 -6.56 -18.34 -10.78
C ASN A 200 -5.12 -17.79 -10.68
N ILE A 201 -4.65 -17.06 -11.69
CA ILE A 201 -3.32 -16.43 -11.68
C ILE A 201 -3.22 -15.38 -10.56
N VAL A 202 -4.23 -14.52 -10.43
CA VAL A 202 -4.25 -13.47 -9.41
C VAL A 202 -4.31 -14.06 -8.01
N LEU A 203 -5.18 -15.05 -7.78
CA LEU A 203 -5.31 -15.70 -6.48
C LEU A 203 -4.04 -16.45 -6.08
N ASP A 204 -3.37 -17.14 -7.02
CA ASP A 204 -2.11 -17.82 -6.72
C ASP A 204 -1.04 -16.86 -6.18
N SER A 205 -0.86 -15.69 -6.83
CA SER A 205 0.07 -14.67 -6.35
C SER A 205 -0.41 -13.96 -5.09
N LEU A 206 -1.72 -13.79 -4.91
CA LEU A 206 -2.28 -13.11 -3.74
C LEU A 206 -2.17 -13.98 -2.49
N ASP A 207 -2.55 -15.24 -2.60
CA ASP A 207 -2.57 -16.20 -1.51
C ASP A 207 -1.12 -16.53 -1.07
N GLU A 208 -0.14 -16.55 -1.99
CA GLU A 208 1.30 -16.64 -1.65
C GLU A 208 1.80 -15.41 -0.87
N ASN A 209 1.36 -14.21 -1.24
CA ASN A 209 1.72 -12.98 -0.53
C ASN A 209 1.10 -12.96 0.89
N ILE A 210 -0.11 -13.50 1.02
CA ILE A 210 -0.76 -13.65 2.32
C ILE A 210 0.02 -14.62 3.23
N ASP A 211 0.51 -15.74 2.71
CA ASP A 211 1.36 -16.67 3.50
C ASP A 211 2.60 -15.97 4.04
N LEU A 212 3.32 -15.23 3.18
CA LEU A 212 4.52 -14.49 3.58
C LEU A 212 4.21 -13.45 4.67
N LEU A 213 3.10 -12.74 4.54
CA LEU A 213 2.65 -11.76 5.54
C LEU A 213 2.26 -12.44 6.85
N ASN A 214 1.52 -13.54 6.80
CA ASN A 214 1.15 -14.30 7.98
C ASN A 214 2.39 -14.79 8.73
N ILE A 215 3.41 -15.30 8.03
CA ILE A 215 4.69 -15.69 8.63
C ILE A 215 5.37 -14.49 9.33
N GLU A 216 5.47 -13.35 8.65
CA GLU A 216 6.06 -12.13 9.22
C GLU A 216 5.31 -11.69 10.48
N TRP A 217 3.98 -11.66 10.43
CA TRP A 217 3.12 -11.17 11.50
C TRP A 217 3.13 -12.10 12.71
N ILE A 218 3.12 -13.42 12.48
CA ILE A 218 3.28 -14.43 13.55
C ILE A 218 4.63 -14.24 14.23
N TYR A 219 5.71 -14.16 13.45
CA TYR A 219 7.05 -13.94 14.00
C TYR A 219 7.11 -12.65 14.83
N ARG A 220 6.56 -11.55 14.30
CA ARG A 220 6.54 -10.27 15.02
C ARG A 220 5.72 -10.34 16.30
N GLY A 221 4.56 -10.97 16.25
CA GLY A 221 3.68 -11.19 17.40
C GLY A 221 4.36 -11.98 18.51
N ILE A 222 5.12 -13.03 18.17
CA ILE A 222 5.90 -13.83 19.12
C ILE A 222 7.06 -13.02 19.72
N VAL A 223 7.90 -12.43 18.86
CA VAL A 223 9.19 -11.85 19.28
C VAL A 223 9.04 -10.48 19.93
N PHE A 224 8.19 -9.60 19.37
CA PHE A 224 8.10 -8.21 19.82
C PHE A 224 6.92 -7.95 20.74
N TYR A 225 5.81 -8.66 20.55
CA TYR A 225 4.56 -8.40 21.28
C TYR A 225 4.21 -9.49 22.29
N LYS A 226 4.95 -10.62 22.32
CA LYS A 226 4.76 -11.75 23.24
C LYS A 226 3.32 -12.28 23.26
N LEU A 227 2.67 -12.24 22.10
CA LEU A 227 1.29 -12.70 21.94
C LEU A 227 1.23 -14.22 22.09
N ASN A 228 0.16 -14.69 22.71
CA ASN A 228 -0.13 -16.12 22.78
C ASN A 228 -0.71 -16.63 21.44
N PRO A 229 -0.75 -17.96 21.20
CA PRO A 229 -1.26 -18.52 19.95
C PRO A 229 -2.68 -18.07 19.57
N ASP A 230 -3.59 -18.00 20.54
CA ASP A 230 -4.99 -17.58 20.32
C ASP A 230 -5.06 -16.12 19.85
N GLU A 231 -4.22 -15.25 20.42
CA GLU A 231 -4.07 -13.86 19.99
C GLU A 231 -3.47 -13.79 18.59
N LEU A 232 -2.41 -14.56 18.28
CA LEU A 232 -1.74 -14.55 16.98
C LEU A 232 -2.68 -14.90 15.83
N ILE A 233 -3.53 -15.91 16.00
CA ILE A 233 -4.52 -16.31 14.99
C ILE A 233 -5.43 -15.13 14.65
N ASN A 234 -5.84 -14.34 15.65
CA ASN A 234 -6.68 -13.16 15.45
C ASN A 234 -5.99 -12.05 14.65
N TYR A 235 -4.67 -12.12 14.41
CA TYR A 235 -3.89 -11.19 13.59
C TYR A 235 -3.61 -11.68 12.17
N THR A 236 -3.71 -12.98 11.91
CA THR A 236 -3.50 -13.54 10.56
C THR A 236 -4.64 -13.23 9.59
N ILE A 237 -4.36 -13.34 8.30
CA ILE A 237 -5.36 -13.29 7.23
C ILE A 237 -5.80 -14.73 6.97
N GLY A 238 -7.11 -14.99 6.96
CA GLY A 238 -7.66 -16.37 6.90
C GLY A 238 -7.61 -17.05 5.52
N TYR A 239 -6.68 -16.64 4.66
CA TYR A 239 -6.42 -17.28 3.36
C TYR A 239 -4.91 -17.54 3.26
N GLY A 240 -4.50 -18.32 2.28
CA GLY A 240 -3.12 -18.70 2.07
C GLY A 240 -3.01 -19.72 0.95
N LYS A 241 -1.83 -19.86 0.37
CA LYS A 241 -1.55 -20.84 -0.69
C LYS A 241 -1.13 -22.18 -0.06
N GLU A 242 -0.22 -22.12 0.90
CA GLU A 242 0.30 -23.26 1.65
C GLU A 242 -0.27 -23.35 3.07
N PHE A 243 -0.60 -22.21 3.70
CA PHE A 243 -1.09 -22.19 5.08
C PHE A 243 -2.53 -21.69 5.11
N ASP A 244 -3.49 -22.62 5.15
CA ASP A 244 -4.88 -22.25 5.37
C ASP A 244 -5.15 -21.94 6.86
N PHE A 245 -6.29 -21.32 7.16
CA PHE A 245 -6.65 -20.95 8.53
C PHE A 245 -6.67 -22.15 9.50
N ASN A 246 -6.94 -23.38 9.03
CA ASN A 246 -6.93 -24.58 9.85
C ASN A 246 -5.51 -25.06 10.18
N ASP A 247 -4.54 -24.76 9.32
CA ASP A 247 -3.12 -25.05 9.59
C ASP A 247 -2.52 -24.02 10.56
N ILE A 248 -3.01 -22.78 10.56
CA ILE A 248 -2.60 -21.72 11.49
C ILE A 248 -3.12 -21.99 12.92
N GLN A 249 -4.21 -22.77 13.09
CA GLN A 249 -4.80 -23.09 14.39
C GLN A 249 -4.15 -24.25 15.15
N LYS A 250 -3.28 -25.04 14.50
CA LYS A 250 -2.63 -26.22 15.11
C LYS A 250 -1.30 -25.86 15.79
#